data_AF-A0A968MWF4-F1
#
_entry.id   AF-A0A968MWF4-F1
#
_cell.length_a   1.000
_cell.length_b   1.000
_cell.length_c   1.000
_cell.angle_alpha   90.00
_cell.angle_beta   90.00
_cell.angle_gamma   90.00
#
_symmetry.space_group_name_H-M   'P 1'
#
loop_
_entity.id
_entity.type
_entity.pdbx_description
1 polymer ?
#
loop_
_entity_poly.entity_id
_entity_poly.type
_entity_poly.pdbx_seq_one_letter_code
_entity_poly.pdbx_strand_id
1 'polypeptide(L)'
;MGSEYYEDLAYNTDVLLYNETTGIYSSDFTTEGYSQTQKRNVVTKGGMGEYDFSFGANFGHIVYLGATVGVQRIDYEEVKDHSEFDENGTMEYLNSFKFSEHFNAYGTGVNFKFGAIVKPVEFLRLGLAIHTPTFYSMNSEFYTSMETSFDKGTPAQMNERSNLLVTDYTLNTPFKAIGSLAIVFDKYGLFSLDYEMVDYTKARFRSDQDDFSGVNTGINDAFKKVSNIRAGLEGRLGPISARLGYGIFGNPYGSEQINHDYKYQSYSGGIGIRGKSVYFDVAYIMNKSKENHKLYMFEDNNGNLFNELAKLDINQSKIMATLGFRF
;
A
#
# COMPACT_ATOMS: atom_id res chain seq x y z
N MET A 1 -29.81 -5.70 -14.50
CA MET A 1 -28.88 -4.71 -15.07
C MET A 1 -27.56 -4.94 -14.36
N GLY A 2 -26.53 -5.33 -15.12
CA GLY A 2 -25.19 -5.55 -14.59
C GLY A 2 -24.52 -4.21 -14.26
N SER A 3 -23.32 -4.26 -13.67
CA SER A 3 -22.48 -3.08 -13.55
C SER A 3 -21.87 -2.74 -14.91
N GLU A 4 -21.96 -1.46 -15.29
CA GLU A 4 -21.37 -0.91 -16.52
C GLU A 4 -19.83 -1.04 -16.58
N TYR A 5 -19.20 -1.38 -15.45
CA TYR A 5 -17.76 -1.58 -15.33
C TYR A 5 -17.33 -3.05 -15.37
N TYR A 6 -18.26 -4.00 -15.31
CA TYR A 6 -17.93 -5.44 -15.20
C TYR A 6 -18.82 -6.30 -16.10
N GLU A 7 -20.06 -6.57 -15.71
CA GLU A 7 -20.93 -7.54 -16.39
C GLU A 7 -21.37 -7.05 -17.77
N ASP A 8 -21.58 -5.74 -17.95
CA ASP A 8 -21.95 -5.19 -19.25
C ASP A 8 -20.79 -5.35 -20.26
N LEU A 9 -19.53 -5.22 -19.83
CA LEU A 9 -18.36 -5.47 -20.68
C LEU A 9 -18.27 -6.95 -21.06
N ALA A 10 -18.52 -7.84 -20.10
CA ALA A 10 -18.51 -9.28 -20.34
C ALA A 10 -19.62 -9.70 -21.31
N TYR A 11 -20.79 -9.08 -21.22
CA TYR A 11 -21.89 -9.29 -22.16
C TYR A 11 -21.58 -8.72 -23.55
N ASN A 12 -21.11 -7.47 -23.63
CA ASN A 12 -20.82 -6.80 -24.89
C ASN A 12 -19.62 -7.39 -25.65
N THR A 13 -18.80 -8.20 -25.00
CA THR A 13 -17.64 -8.90 -25.60
C THR A 13 -17.84 -10.41 -25.72
N ASP A 14 -19.08 -10.89 -25.59
CA ASP A 14 -19.50 -12.29 -25.76
C ASP A 14 -18.80 -13.31 -24.82
N VAL A 15 -18.25 -12.85 -23.69
CA VAL A 15 -17.76 -13.73 -22.60
C VAL A 15 -18.93 -14.26 -21.78
N LEU A 16 -19.96 -13.43 -21.61
CA LEU A 16 -21.20 -13.79 -20.93
C LEU A 16 -22.35 -13.79 -21.95
N LEU A 17 -22.82 -14.98 -22.28
CA LEU A 17 -23.92 -15.18 -23.23
C LEU A 17 -25.26 -15.14 -22.50
N TYR A 18 -26.27 -14.50 -23.08
CA TYR A 18 -27.62 -14.47 -22.53
C TYR A 18 -28.59 -15.26 -23.41
N ASN A 19 -29.29 -16.22 -22.82
CA ASN A 19 -30.33 -16.96 -23.52
C ASN A 19 -31.70 -16.32 -23.27
N GLU A 20 -32.26 -15.65 -24.29
CA GLU A 20 -33.55 -14.95 -24.20
C GLU A 20 -34.74 -15.88 -23.94
N THR A 21 -34.63 -17.17 -24.25
CA THR A 21 -35.72 -18.15 -24.08
C THR A 21 -35.77 -18.68 -22.65
N THR A 22 -34.62 -18.87 -22.01
CA THR A 22 -34.53 -19.39 -20.63
C THR A 22 -34.32 -18.29 -19.59
N GLY A 23 -33.91 -17.09 -20.00
CA GLY A 23 -33.57 -15.97 -19.11
C GLY A 23 -32.28 -16.21 -18.31
N ILE A 24 -31.42 -17.12 -18.77
CA ILE A 24 -30.21 -17.54 -18.06
C ILE A 24 -28.98 -16.99 -18.77
N TYR A 25 -28.05 -16.45 -17.98
CA TYR A 25 -26.69 -16.14 -18.42
C TYR A 25 -25.81 -17.40 -18.35
N SER A 26 -25.03 -17.65 -19.39
CA SER A 26 -24.09 -18.75 -19.48
C SER A 26 -22.76 -18.24 -20.03
N SER A 27 -21.65 -18.83 -19.62
CA SER A 27 -20.36 -18.64 -20.27
C SER A 27 -19.98 -19.93 -21.00
N ASP A 28 -19.07 -19.82 -21.97
CA ASP A 28 -18.49 -20.99 -22.65
C ASP A 28 -17.62 -21.83 -21.69
N PHE A 29 -17.35 -21.33 -20.48
CA PHE A 29 -16.58 -22.02 -19.45
C PHE A 29 -17.34 -23.22 -18.88
N THR A 30 -16.86 -24.42 -19.18
CA THR A 30 -17.33 -25.65 -18.55
C THR A 30 -16.55 -25.95 -17.27
N THR A 31 -17.24 -26.37 -16.21
CA THR A 31 -16.63 -26.76 -14.93
C THR A 31 -15.94 -28.13 -15.00
N GLU A 32 -16.31 -29.00 -15.94
CA GLU A 32 -15.65 -30.27 -16.20
C GLU A 32 -14.45 -30.06 -17.15
N GLY A 33 -13.24 -30.04 -16.60
CA GLY A 33 -12.01 -29.93 -17.40
C GLY A 33 -11.40 -28.53 -17.47
N TYR A 34 -11.66 -27.67 -16.47
CA TYR A 34 -11.07 -26.32 -16.38
C TYR A 34 -9.53 -26.36 -16.39
N SER A 35 -8.93 -26.26 -17.58
CA SER A 35 -7.48 -26.35 -17.84
C SER A 35 -6.91 -25.02 -18.35
N GLN A 36 -7.59 -23.90 -18.06
CA GLN A 36 -7.24 -22.58 -18.56
C GLN A 36 -6.07 -22.00 -17.76
N THR A 37 -5.09 -21.43 -18.48
CA THR A 37 -3.99 -20.74 -17.83
C THR A 37 -4.45 -19.33 -17.48
N GLN A 38 -4.57 -19.05 -16.18
CA GLN A 38 -4.94 -17.75 -15.66
C GLN A 38 -3.71 -16.93 -15.28
N LYS A 39 -3.72 -15.66 -15.64
CA LYS A 39 -2.63 -14.73 -15.30
C LYS A 39 -3.22 -13.40 -14.88
N ARG A 40 -2.83 -12.94 -13.68
CA ARG A 40 -3.07 -11.56 -13.25
C ARG A 40 -1.76 -10.81 -13.14
N ASN A 41 -1.65 -9.70 -13.86
CA ASN A 41 -0.53 -8.78 -13.79
C ASN A 41 -1.00 -7.47 -13.17
N VAL A 42 -0.38 -7.07 -12.05
CA VAL A 42 -0.71 -5.83 -11.34
C VAL A 42 0.50 -4.91 -11.41
N VAL A 43 0.32 -3.75 -12.05
CA VAL A 43 1.36 -2.73 -12.19
C VAL A 43 0.92 -1.50 -11.41
N THR A 44 1.69 -1.15 -10.38
CA THR A 44 1.47 0.07 -9.59
C THR A 44 2.60 1.07 -9.80
N LYS A 45 2.27 2.35 -9.99
CA LYS A 45 3.21 3.46 -10.13
C LYS A 45 2.75 4.65 -9.29
N GLY A 46 3.62 5.66 -9.18
CA GLY A 46 3.33 6.91 -8.48
C GLY A 46 4.36 7.23 -7.41
N GLY A 47 3.98 8.10 -6.48
CA GLY A 47 4.84 8.54 -5.41
C GLY A 47 4.14 9.43 -4.39
N MET A 48 4.77 9.55 -3.22
CA MET A 48 4.34 10.47 -2.17
C MET A 48 5.49 11.39 -1.80
N GLY A 49 5.22 12.68 -1.76
CA GLY A 49 6.17 13.73 -1.37
C GLY A 49 5.60 14.61 -0.27
N GLU A 50 6.47 15.25 0.50
CA GLU A 50 6.08 16.14 1.60
C GLU A 50 6.98 17.38 1.64
N TYR A 51 6.37 18.54 1.85
CA TYR A 51 7.04 19.79 2.21
C TYR A 51 6.76 20.08 3.68
N ASP A 52 7.81 20.12 4.50
CA ASP A 52 7.72 20.34 5.94
C ASP A 52 8.25 21.73 6.34
N PHE A 53 7.47 22.46 7.15
CA PHE A 53 7.87 23.69 7.82
C PHE A 53 7.95 23.43 9.32
N SER A 54 9.16 23.45 9.90
CA SER A 54 9.40 23.06 11.29
C SER A 54 9.93 24.20 12.14
N PHE A 55 9.42 24.32 13.36
CA PHE A 55 9.92 25.21 14.41
C PHE A 55 10.32 24.40 15.63
N GLY A 56 11.41 24.80 16.30
CA GLY A 56 11.90 24.14 17.50
C GLY A 56 12.37 25.14 18.55
N ALA A 57 12.14 24.81 19.82
CA ALA A 57 12.57 25.57 20.99
C ALA A 57 13.39 24.69 21.93
N ASN A 58 14.43 25.27 22.54
CA ASN A 58 15.28 24.61 23.53
C ASN A 58 15.22 25.38 24.86
N PHE A 59 14.94 24.66 25.94
CA PHE A 59 14.88 25.18 27.30
C PHE A 59 15.97 24.51 28.14
N GLY A 60 17.00 25.29 28.48
CA GLY A 60 18.06 24.89 29.41
C GLY A 60 18.87 23.66 28.96
N HIS A 61 18.85 23.30 27.67
CA HIS A 61 19.47 22.08 27.12
C HIS A 61 18.90 20.75 27.65
N ILE A 62 17.82 20.82 28.42
CA ILE A 62 17.15 19.65 29.01
C ILE A 62 15.90 19.34 28.21
N VAL A 63 15.08 20.35 27.88
CA VAL A 63 13.80 20.17 27.19
C VAL A 63 13.86 20.80 25.81
N TYR A 64 13.50 20.02 24.80
CA TYR A 64 13.38 20.45 23.42
C TYR A 64 11.95 20.23 22.97
N LEU A 65 11.32 21.26 22.41
CA LEU A 65 9.98 21.19 21.84
C LEU A 65 10.07 21.46 20.35
N GLY A 66 9.19 20.81 19.57
CA GLY A 66 9.11 20.98 18.14
C GLY A 66 7.67 20.93 17.64
N ALA A 67 7.39 21.72 16.61
CA ALA A 67 6.14 21.69 15.88
C ALA A 67 6.44 21.78 14.37
N THR A 68 5.70 21.03 13.57
CA THR A 68 5.85 20.98 12.12
C THR A 68 4.49 21.03 11.45
N VAL A 69 4.41 21.80 10.36
CA VAL A 69 3.30 21.75 9.41
C VAL A 69 3.80 21.07 8.14
N GLY A 70 3.14 20.01 7.71
CA GLY A 70 3.47 19.24 6.52
C GLY A 70 2.41 19.41 5.44
N VAL A 71 2.85 19.66 4.20
CA VAL A 71 2.00 19.62 3.00
C VAL A 71 2.43 18.42 2.16
N GLN A 72 1.57 17.41 2.08
CA GLN A 72 1.81 16.16 1.37
C GLN A 72 1.14 16.18 0.00
N ARG A 73 1.78 15.55 -0.99
CA ARG A 73 1.21 15.23 -2.30
C ARG A 73 1.30 13.72 -2.50
N ILE A 74 0.22 13.14 -2.99
CA ILE A 74 0.15 11.73 -3.37
C ILE A 74 -0.28 11.62 -4.84
N ASP A 75 0.31 10.64 -5.50
CA ASP A 75 0.04 10.24 -6.88
C ASP A 75 0.15 8.72 -6.93
N TYR A 76 -0.89 8.06 -7.44
CA TYR A 76 -0.96 6.60 -7.48
C TYR A 76 -1.71 6.14 -8.73
N GLU A 77 -1.06 5.29 -9.51
CA GLU A 77 -1.62 4.66 -10.71
C GLU A 77 -1.55 3.15 -10.53
N GLU A 78 -2.66 2.46 -10.77
CA GLU A 78 -2.75 1.00 -10.78
C GLU A 78 -3.39 0.53 -12.08
N VAL A 79 -2.75 -0.43 -12.73
CA VAL A 79 -3.30 -1.18 -13.85
C VAL A 79 -3.31 -2.66 -13.47
N LYS A 80 -4.49 -3.27 -13.45
CA LYS A 80 -4.67 -4.71 -13.22
C LYS A 80 -5.12 -5.36 -14.52
N ASP A 81 -4.28 -6.19 -15.09
CA ASP A 81 -4.60 -7.01 -16.25
C ASP A 81 -4.87 -8.45 -15.78
N HIS A 82 -6.11 -8.91 -15.89
CA HIS A 82 -6.49 -10.29 -15.73
C HIS A 82 -6.65 -10.92 -17.12
N SER A 83 -6.01 -12.06 -17.36
CA SER A 83 -6.08 -12.76 -18.63
C SER A 83 -6.28 -14.25 -18.44
N GLU A 84 -7.07 -14.86 -19.31
CA GLU A 84 -7.26 -16.30 -19.40
C GLU A 84 -7.04 -16.74 -20.84
N PHE A 85 -6.35 -17.87 -21.00
CA PHE A 85 -5.94 -18.42 -22.29
C PHE A 85 -6.28 -19.90 -22.39
N ASP A 86 -6.87 -20.28 -23.53
CA ASP A 86 -7.11 -21.66 -23.90
C ASP A 86 -5.89 -22.27 -24.59
N GLU A 87 -4.83 -22.51 -23.81
CA GLU A 87 -3.56 -23.04 -24.33
C GLU A 87 -3.71 -24.42 -24.99
N ASN A 88 -4.75 -25.18 -24.67
CA ASN A 88 -4.98 -26.53 -25.16
C ASN A 88 -6.04 -26.62 -26.29
N GLY A 89 -6.68 -25.50 -26.66
CA GLY A 89 -7.76 -25.47 -27.65
C GLY A 89 -8.95 -26.36 -27.27
N THR A 90 -9.25 -26.45 -25.97
CA THR A 90 -10.32 -27.29 -25.44
C THR A 90 -11.69 -26.60 -25.48
N MET A 91 -11.72 -25.29 -25.68
CA MET A 91 -12.93 -24.49 -25.83
C MET A 91 -13.32 -24.38 -27.30
N GLU A 92 -14.62 -24.35 -27.58
CA GLU A 92 -15.11 -24.38 -28.96
C GLU A 92 -15.06 -22.99 -29.63
N TYR A 93 -15.22 -21.92 -28.84
CA TYR A 93 -15.36 -20.56 -29.34
C TYR A 93 -14.36 -19.55 -28.75
N LEU A 94 -14.28 -19.41 -27.42
CA LEU A 94 -13.39 -18.43 -26.77
C LEU A 94 -11.94 -18.93 -26.71
N ASN A 95 -10.99 -18.16 -27.26
CA ASN A 95 -9.56 -18.49 -27.20
C ASN A 95 -8.87 -17.77 -26.03
N SER A 96 -9.13 -16.47 -25.87
CA SER A 96 -8.61 -15.72 -24.74
C SER A 96 -9.47 -14.53 -24.41
N PHE A 97 -9.41 -14.11 -23.16
CA PHE A 97 -9.90 -12.79 -22.77
C PHE A 97 -8.89 -12.07 -21.88
N LYS A 98 -8.93 -10.75 -21.95
CA LYS A 98 -8.18 -9.84 -21.11
C LYS A 98 -9.13 -8.80 -20.52
N PHE A 99 -9.21 -8.75 -19.20
CA PHE A 99 -9.92 -7.72 -18.45
C PHE A 99 -8.90 -6.80 -17.77
N SER A 100 -8.98 -5.50 -18.05
CA SER A 100 -8.07 -4.49 -17.52
C SER A 100 -8.83 -3.50 -16.66
N GLU A 101 -8.38 -3.30 -15.41
CA GLU A 101 -8.84 -2.24 -14.53
C GLU A 101 -7.78 -1.14 -14.47
N HIS A 102 -8.21 0.09 -14.68
CA HIS A 102 -7.35 1.28 -14.59
C HIS A 102 -7.84 2.17 -13.46
N PHE A 103 -6.98 2.39 -12.47
CA PHE A 103 -7.27 3.26 -11.34
C PHE A 103 -6.17 4.29 -11.17
N ASN A 104 -6.55 5.56 -11.11
CA ASN A 104 -5.65 6.66 -10.80
C ASN A 104 -6.20 7.45 -9.62
N ALA A 105 -5.35 7.78 -8.66
CA ALA A 105 -5.71 8.60 -7.52
C ALA A 105 -4.59 9.59 -7.21
N TYR A 106 -4.95 10.87 -7.14
CA TYR A 106 -4.00 11.93 -6.82
C TYR A 106 -4.64 12.95 -5.89
N GLY A 107 -3.80 13.59 -5.09
CA GLY A 107 -4.29 14.54 -4.11
C GLY A 107 -3.21 15.27 -3.35
N THR A 108 -3.68 16.24 -2.57
CA THR A 108 -2.83 17.02 -1.66
C THR A 108 -3.45 17.01 -0.27
N GLY A 109 -2.61 17.04 0.76
CA GLY A 109 -3.08 17.00 2.13
C GLY A 109 -2.20 17.79 3.08
N VAL A 110 -2.78 18.14 4.23
CA VAL A 110 -2.08 18.88 5.29
C VAL A 110 -2.07 18.05 6.56
N ASN A 111 -0.94 18.06 7.25
CA ASN A 111 -0.79 17.45 8.58
C ASN A 111 0.00 18.35 9.53
N PHE A 112 -0.10 18.03 10.82
CA PHE A 112 0.64 18.69 11.88
C PHE A 112 1.37 17.64 12.72
N LYS A 113 2.60 17.95 13.12
CA LYS A 113 3.42 17.07 13.96
C LYS A 113 3.91 17.87 15.15
N PHE A 114 3.85 17.28 16.34
CA PHE A 114 4.32 17.88 17.58
C PHE A 114 5.24 16.91 18.29
N GLY A 115 6.36 17.39 18.81
CA GLY A 115 7.34 16.55 19.46
C GLY A 115 7.99 17.24 20.66
N ALA A 116 8.39 16.42 21.63
CA ALA A 116 9.18 16.84 22.77
C ALA A 116 10.31 15.84 23.01
N ILE A 117 11.50 16.33 23.36
CA ILE A 117 12.63 15.52 23.79
C ILE A 117 13.12 16.05 25.12
N VAL A 118 13.30 15.17 26.10
CA VAL A 118 13.88 15.49 27.40
C VAL A 118 15.20 14.74 27.57
N LYS A 119 16.21 15.44 28.11
CA LYS A 119 17.52 14.92 28.44
C LYS A 119 17.75 15.00 29.95
N PRO A 120 17.26 14.03 30.74
CA PRO A 120 17.42 14.06 32.19
C PRO A 120 18.88 13.92 32.62
N VAL A 121 19.69 13.23 31.81
CA VAL A 121 21.15 13.08 31.94
C VAL A 121 21.76 13.11 30.54
N GLU A 122 23.05 13.45 30.42
CA GLU A 122 23.69 13.69 29.12
C GLU A 122 23.61 12.51 28.13
N PHE A 123 23.71 11.29 28.65
CA PHE A 123 23.67 10.07 27.83
C PHE A 123 22.25 9.63 27.47
N LEU A 124 21.19 10.14 28.12
CA LEU A 124 19.83 9.65 27.93
C LEU A 124 18.96 10.69 27.23
N ARG A 125 18.22 10.27 26.21
CA ARG A 125 17.21 11.09 25.54
C ARG A 125 15.89 10.33 25.53
N LEU A 126 14.83 10.98 26.00
CA LEU A 126 13.47 10.48 25.98
C LEU A 126 12.64 11.37 25.06
N GLY A 127 12.01 10.80 24.06
CA GLY A 127 11.21 11.51 23.07
C GLY A 127 9.76 11.09 23.10
N LEU A 128 8.86 12.03 22.86
CA LEU A 128 7.46 11.79 22.55
C LEU A 128 7.09 12.61 21.32
N ALA A 129 6.41 11.99 20.37
CA ALA A 129 5.90 12.68 19.19
C ALA A 129 4.48 12.24 18.87
N ILE A 130 3.70 13.18 18.34
CA ILE A 130 2.33 13.00 17.92
C ILE A 130 2.23 13.55 16.49
N HIS A 131 1.77 12.72 15.57
CA HIS A 131 1.44 13.12 14.21
C HIS A 131 -0.07 13.06 14.05
N THR A 132 -0.68 14.19 13.69
CA THR A 132 -2.11 14.23 13.38
C THR A 132 -2.39 13.44 12.10
N PRO A 133 -3.66 13.06 11.85
CA PRO A 133 -4.10 12.70 10.51
C PRO A 133 -3.58 13.69 9.47
N THR A 134 -3.21 13.17 8.31
CA THR A 134 -3.16 13.96 7.09
C THR A 134 -4.57 13.99 6.52
N PHE A 135 -5.08 15.20 6.30
CA PHE A 135 -6.36 15.44 5.66
C PHE A 135 -6.10 15.67 4.18
N TYR A 136 -6.34 14.65 3.36
CA TYR A 136 -6.16 14.71 1.91
C TYR A 136 -7.43 15.12 1.20
N SER A 137 -7.33 16.05 0.24
CA SER A 137 -8.29 16.22 -0.83
C SER A 137 -7.83 15.39 -2.02
N MET A 138 -8.63 14.41 -2.42
CA MET A 138 -8.32 13.39 -3.42
C MET A 138 -9.28 13.50 -4.60
N ASN A 139 -8.75 13.21 -5.79
CA ASN A 139 -9.53 12.95 -7.01
C ASN A 139 -9.13 11.54 -7.45
N SER A 140 -10.09 10.74 -7.88
CA SER A 140 -9.80 9.45 -8.51
C SER A 140 -10.52 9.28 -9.83
N GLU A 141 -9.86 8.57 -10.73
CA GLU A 141 -10.35 8.20 -12.04
C GLU A 141 -10.31 6.68 -12.15
N PHE A 142 -11.42 6.07 -12.54
CA PHE A 142 -11.56 4.63 -12.70
C PHE A 142 -12.27 4.29 -14.01
N TYR A 143 -11.72 3.32 -14.74
CA TYR A 143 -12.43 2.69 -15.85
C TYR A 143 -11.93 1.28 -16.06
N THR A 144 -12.72 0.49 -16.75
CA THR A 144 -12.37 -0.88 -17.11
C THR A 144 -12.45 -1.08 -18.61
N SER A 145 -11.74 -2.09 -19.09
CA SER A 145 -11.83 -2.52 -20.48
C SER A 145 -11.72 -4.03 -20.58
N MET A 146 -12.39 -4.60 -21.57
CA MET A 146 -12.34 -6.02 -21.85
C MET A 146 -12.01 -6.22 -23.33
N GLU A 147 -11.09 -7.14 -23.59
CA GLU A 147 -10.70 -7.59 -24.92
C GLU A 147 -10.87 -9.11 -24.98
N THR A 148 -11.51 -9.61 -26.03
CA THR A 148 -11.77 -11.03 -26.23
C THR A 148 -11.34 -11.46 -27.62
N SER A 149 -10.84 -12.69 -27.73
CA SER A 149 -10.44 -13.30 -28.99
C SER A 149 -11.08 -14.67 -29.11
N PHE A 150 -11.56 -14.98 -30.32
CA PHE A 150 -12.30 -16.21 -30.62
C PHE A 150 -11.57 -17.04 -31.67
N ASP A 151 -11.55 -18.36 -31.48
CA ASP A 151 -11.01 -19.31 -32.49
C ASP A 151 -11.99 -19.51 -33.65
N LYS A 152 -13.29 -19.36 -33.37
CA LYS A 152 -14.39 -19.41 -34.34
C LYS A 152 -15.40 -18.32 -34.01
N GLY A 153 -15.57 -17.35 -34.91
CA GLY A 153 -16.49 -16.23 -34.71
C GLY A 153 -16.21 -15.07 -35.68
N THR A 154 -17.21 -14.20 -35.90
CA THR A 154 -17.01 -12.92 -36.59
C THR A 154 -17.72 -11.85 -35.76
N PRO A 155 -16.99 -10.84 -35.23
CA PRO A 155 -15.56 -10.57 -35.43
C PRO A 155 -14.64 -11.56 -34.67
N ALA A 156 -13.39 -11.68 -35.13
CA ALA A 156 -12.38 -12.55 -34.48
C ALA A 156 -11.87 -12.01 -33.14
N GLN A 157 -12.09 -10.71 -32.91
CA GLN A 157 -11.79 -10.01 -31.66
C GLN A 157 -12.90 -9.02 -31.35
N MET A 158 -13.20 -8.85 -30.07
CA MET A 158 -14.11 -7.81 -29.58
C MET A 158 -13.41 -7.02 -28.47
N ASN A 159 -13.77 -5.75 -28.35
CA ASN A 159 -13.24 -4.88 -27.32
C ASN A 159 -14.34 -3.93 -26.83
N GLU A 160 -14.46 -3.79 -25.51
CA GLU A 160 -15.39 -2.87 -24.88
C GLU A 160 -14.69 -2.12 -23.76
N ARG A 161 -15.14 -0.89 -23.49
CA ARG A 161 -14.61 -0.05 -22.43
C ARG A 161 -15.74 0.65 -21.69
N SER A 162 -15.68 0.64 -20.36
CA SER A 162 -16.63 1.37 -19.53
C SER A 162 -16.50 2.89 -19.70
N ASN A 163 -17.51 3.61 -19.23
CA ASN A 163 -17.39 5.05 -18.99
C ASN A 163 -16.28 5.34 -17.96
N LEU A 164 -15.76 6.56 -17.98
CA LEU A 164 -14.82 7.05 -16.98
C LEU A 164 -15.59 7.47 -15.72
N LEU A 165 -15.34 6.80 -14.61
CA LEU A 165 -15.82 7.20 -13.29
C LEU A 165 -14.82 8.18 -12.67
N VAL A 166 -15.27 9.38 -12.36
CA VAL A 166 -14.50 10.39 -11.63
C VAL A 166 -15.13 10.60 -10.26
N THR A 167 -14.32 10.54 -9.21
CA THR A 167 -14.79 10.66 -7.83
C THR A 167 -13.90 11.59 -7.03
N ASP A 168 -14.52 12.59 -6.41
CA ASP A 168 -13.86 13.52 -5.49
C ASP A 168 -14.18 13.15 -4.05
N TYR A 169 -13.15 13.03 -3.23
CA TYR A 169 -13.30 12.66 -1.82
C TYR A 169 -12.17 13.18 -0.95
N THR A 170 -12.39 13.18 0.34
CA THR A 170 -11.39 13.44 1.37
C THR A 170 -10.94 12.12 1.99
N LEU A 171 -9.63 11.92 2.15
CA LEU A 171 -9.04 10.80 2.86
C LEU A 171 -8.32 11.29 4.13
N ASN A 172 -8.76 10.79 5.28
CA ASN A 172 -8.11 11.08 6.56
C ASN A 172 -7.26 9.87 6.98
N THR A 173 -5.95 10.08 7.10
CA THR A 173 -5.05 9.02 7.55
C THR A 173 -5.13 8.82 9.07
N PRO A 174 -4.76 7.64 9.59
CA PRO A 174 -4.67 7.42 11.01
C PRO A 174 -3.67 8.33 11.73
N PHE A 175 -4.05 8.75 12.94
CA PHE A 175 -3.16 9.38 13.90
C PHE A 175 -2.01 8.45 14.30
N LYS A 176 -0.83 9.02 14.60
CA LYS A 176 0.34 8.27 15.09
C LYS A 176 0.89 8.88 16.38
N ALA A 177 1.16 8.03 17.37
CA ALA A 177 1.92 8.39 18.56
C ALA A 177 3.22 7.61 18.61
N ILE A 178 4.31 8.28 18.96
CA ILE A 178 5.66 7.71 18.97
C ILE A 178 6.30 8.02 20.32
N GLY A 179 6.80 6.99 20.99
CA GLY A 179 7.72 7.09 22.11
C GLY A 179 9.11 6.66 21.69
N SER A 180 10.12 7.45 22.03
CA SER A 180 11.50 7.22 21.64
C SER A 180 12.42 7.22 22.85
N LEU A 181 13.41 6.33 22.84
CA LEU A 181 14.48 6.28 23.81
C LEU A 181 15.81 6.21 23.05
N ALA A 182 16.78 7.01 23.45
CA ALA A 182 18.14 6.90 22.94
C ALA A 182 19.17 6.98 24.05
N ILE A 183 20.15 6.07 24.01
CA ILE A 183 21.34 6.04 24.86
C ILE A 183 22.53 6.47 24.00
N VAL A 184 23.22 7.52 24.40
CA VAL A 184 24.27 8.18 23.63
C VAL A 184 25.60 7.95 24.32
N PHE A 185 26.51 7.30 23.60
CA PHE A 185 27.85 7.00 24.09
C PHE A 185 28.82 8.11 23.65
N ASP A 186 28.58 9.32 24.14
CA ASP A 186 29.34 10.53 23.82
C ASP A 186 29.58 10.68 22.29
N LYS A 187 30.83 10.68 21.83
CA LYS A 187 31.21 10.78 20.41
C LYS A 187 31.25 9.45 19.67
N TYR A 188 31.16 8.32 20.39
CA TYR A 188 31.38 6.98 19.83
C TYR A 188 30.15 6.39 19.18
N GLY A 189 28.93 6.83 19.54
CA GLY A 189 27.73 6.25 18.96
C GLY A 189 26.47 6.43 19.79
N LEU A 190 25.43 5.70 19.40
CA LEU A 190 24.18 5.63 20.14
C LEU A 190 23.44 4.31 19.92
N PHE A 191 22.60 3.96 20.88
CA PHE A 191 21.51 3.00 20.73
C PHE A 191 20.18 3.77 20.75
N SER A 192 19.22 3.33 19.96
CA SER A 192 17.88 3.92 19.88
C SER A 192 16.80 2.86 19.82
N LEU A 193 15.66 3.15 20.44
CA LEU A 193 14.46 2.35 20.42
C LEU A 193 13.25 3.27 20.25
N ASP A 194 12.44 3.01 19.24
CA ASP A 194 11.16 3.67 19.01
C ASP A 194 10.02 2.68 19.16
N TYR A 195 8.94 3.13 19.79
CA TYR A 195 7.66 2.47 19.84
C TYR A 195 6.60 3.39 19.23
N GLU A 196 5.97 2.96 18.15
CA GLU A 196 4.96 3.71 17.43
C GLU A 196 3.61 3.00 17.49
N MET A 197 2.55 3.74 17.81
CA MET A 197 1.18 3.27 17.78
C MET A 197 0.39 3.97 16.69
N VAL A 198 -0.35 3.19 15.91
CA VAL A 198 -1.23 3.70 14.84
C VAL A 198 -2.57 2.96 14.91
N ASP A 199 -3.68 3.69 14.82
CA ASP A 199 -5.02 3.10 14.82
C ASP A 199 -5.65 3.14 13.43
N TYR A 200 -5.46 2.08 12.64
CA TYR A 200 -5.96 2.00 11.27
C TYR A 200 -7.50 2.00 11.20
N THR A 201 -8.20 1.64 12.27
CA THR A 201 -9.67 1.71 12.35
C THR A 201 -10.20 3.14 12.24
N LYS A 202 -9.33 4.16 12.33
CA LYS A 202 -9.68 5.58 12.23
C LYS A 202 -9.41 6.18 10.84
N ALA A 203 -8.88 5.41 9.90
CA ALA A 203 -8.82 5.84 8.51
C ALA A 203 -10.25 6.05 7.98
N ARG A 204 -10.51 7.17 7.30
CA ARG A 204 -11.86 7.51 6.85
C ARG A 204 -11.86 8.19 5.49
N PHE A 205 -12.80 7.78 4.65
CA PHE A 205 -13.19 8.47 3.43
C PHE A 205 -14.40 9.36 3.71
N ARG A 206 -14.48 10.52 3.09
CA ARG A 206 -15.63 11.44 3.14
C ARG A 206 -15.85 12.06 1.78
N SER A 207 -17.08 12.26 1.37
CA SER A 207 -17.42 13.08 0.20
C SER A 207 -18.72 13.82 0.48
N ASP A 208 -18.92 14.92 -0.24
CA ASP A 208 -20.19 15.66 -0.23
C ASP A 208 -21.22 15.05 -1.20
N GLN A 209 -20.77 14.24 -2.17
CA GLN A 209 -21.62 13.65 -3.21
C GLN A 209 -21.89 12.15 -2.97
N ASP A 210 -20.89 11.41 -2.46
CA ASP A 210 -20.96 9.96 -2.32
C ASP A 210 -21.00 9.49 -0.85
N ASP A 211 -21.78 8.44 -0.59
CA ASP A 211 -21.84 7.82 0.74
C ASP A 211 -20.73 6.78 0.94
N PHE A 212 -19.74 7.13 1.74
CA PHE A 212 -18.64 6.26 2.16
C PHE A 212 -18.91 5.51 3.49
N SER A 213 -20.12 5.54 4.04
CA SER A 213 -20.46 4.89 5.31
C SER A 213 -20.15 3.38 5.31
N GLY A 214 -20.50 2.69 4.22
CA GLY A 214 -20.21 1.27 4.02
C GLY A 214 -18.70 0.99 3.95
N VAL A 215 -17.97 1.78 3.16
CA VAL A 215 -16.50 1.69 3.04
C VAL A 215 -15.82 1.92 4.40
N ASN A 216 -16.26 2.94 5.13
CA ASN A 216 -15.72 3.27 6.46
C ASN A 216 -16.03 2.20 7.52
N THR A 217 -17.17 1.51 7.39
CA THR A 217 -17.51 0.36 8.24
C THR A 217 -16.60 -0.82 7.89
N GLY A 218 -16.41 -1.12 6.60
CA GLY A 218 -15.46 -2.14 6.14
C GLY A 218 -14.04 -1.88 6.62
N ILE A 219 -13.57 -0.62 6.63
CA ILE A 219 -12.26 -0.26 7.21
C ILE A 219 -12.19 -0.58 8.71
N ASN A 220 -13.26 -0.32 9.46
CA ASN A 220 -13.30 -0.61 10.89
C ASN A 220 -13.25 -2.11 11.17
N ASP A 221 -13.96 -2.90 10.36
CA ASP A 221 -14.03 -4.36 10.52
C ASP A 221 -12.77 -5.07 10.00
N ALA A 222 -12.13 -4.51 8.97
CA ALA A 222 -10.95 -5.10 8.34
C ALA A 222 -9.64 -4.77 9.07
N PHE A 223 -9.57 -3.64 9.78
CA PHE A 223 -8.31 -3.17 10.37
C PHE A 223 -8.34 -3.09 11.90
N LYS A 224 -7.16 -2.97 12.50
CA LYS A 224 -6.97 -2.82 13.94
C LYS A 224 -5.86 -1.83 14.28
N LYS A 225 -5.77 -1.50 15.57
CA LYS A 225 -4.64 -0.74 16.12
C LYS A 225 -3.38 -1.59 16.09
N VAL A 226 -2.27 -1.00 15.66
CA VAL A 226 -0.97 -1.65 15.58
C VAL A 226 0.07 -0.97 16.46
N SER A 227 1.09 -1.75 16.78
CA SER A 227 2.30 -1.29 17.44
C SER A 227 3.49 -1.67 16.58
N ASN A 228 4.35 -0.69 16.32
CA ASN A 228 5.58 -0.86 15.55
C ASN A 228 6.76 -0.60 16.47
N ILE A 229 7.79 -1.44 16.40
CA ILE A 229 9.01 -1.29 17.19
C ILE A 229 10.18 -1.17 16.23
N ARG A 230 11.03 -0.17 16.45
CA ARG A 230 12.27 0.01 15.69
C ARG A 230 13.43 0.15 16.67
N ALA A 231 14.51 -0.57 16.41
CA ALA A 231 15.75 -0.46 17.18
C ALA A 231 16.90 -0.14 16.23
N GLY A 232 17.82 0.70 16.68
CA GLY A 232 18.97 1.14 15.89
C GLY A 232 20.23 1.29 16.71
N LEU A 233 21.36 0.97 16.09
CA LEU A 233 22.70 1.15 16.63
C LEU A 233 23.51 2.01 15.67
N GLU A 234 24.27 2.95 16.21
CA GLU A 234 25.25 3.73 15.48
C GLU A 234 26.60 3.62 16.16
N GLY A 235 27.64 3.34 15.39
CA GLY A 235 29.03 3.40 15.80
C GLY A 235 29.80 4.43 14.97
N ARG A 236 30.68 5.20 15.60
CA ARG A 236 31.50 6.24 14.97
C ARG A 236 32.97 6.01 15.27
N LEU A 237 33.79 6.03 14.23
CA LEU A 237 35.24 5.98 14.31
C LEU A 237 35.85 7.08 13.45
N GLY A 238 36.19 8.20 14.09
CA GLY A 238 36.71 9.39 13.40
C GLY A 238 35.68 9.92 12.38
N PRO A 239 36.03 10.02 11.08
CA PRO A 239 35.12 10.50 10.05
C PRO A 239 34.10 9.43 9.59
N ILE A 240 34.27 8.16 9.97
CA ILE A 240 33.42 7.06 9.52
C ILE A 240 32.33 6.81 10.55
N SER A 241 31.11 6.59 10.08
CA SER A 241 29.99 6.11 10.89
C SER A 241 29.38 4.87 10.23
N ALA A 242 28.99 3.90 11.05
CA ALA A 242 28.24 2.73 10.63
C ALA A 242 26.92 2.69 11.40
N ARG A 243 25.84 2.31 10.74
CA ARG A 243 24.49 2.22 11.29
C ARG A 243 23.91 0.85 10.98
N LEU A 244 23.25 0.27 11.97
CA LEU A 244 22.45 -0.94 11.83
C LEU A 244 21.09 -0.68 12.45
N GLY A 245 20.03 -1.19 11.81
CA GLY A 245 18.67 -1.02 12.32
C GLY A 245 17.78 -2.20 11.98
N TYR A 246 16.83 -2.46 12.87
CA TYR A 246 15.80 -3.48 12.72
C TYR A 246 14.45 -2.92 13.11
N GLY A 247 13.44 -3.19 12.30
CA GLY A 247 12.05 -2.81 12.55
C GLY A 247 11.13 -4.02 12.46
N ILE A 248 10.23 -4.15 13.42
CA ILE A 248 9.10 -5.07 13.38
C ILE A 248 7.81 -4.25 13.45
N PHE A 249 6.93 -4.49 12.50
CA PHE A 249 5.70 -3.72 12.34
C PHE A 249 4.51 -4.63 12.58
N GLY A 250 3.55 -4.14 13.36
CA GLY A 250 2.34 -4.87 13.70
C GLY A 250 1.45 -5.04 12.48
N ASN A 251 0.74 -6.16 12.42
CA ASN A 251 -0.24 -6.40 11.37
C ASN A 251 -1.45 -5.48 11.51
N PRO A 252 -1.80 -4.66 10.51
CA PRO A 252 -3.02 -3.85 10.57
C PRO A 252 -4.31 -4.65 10.35
N TYR A 253 -4.27 -5.85 9.78
CA TYR A 253 -5.48 -6.63 9.47
C TYR A 253 -6.11 -7.29 10.71
N GLY A 254 -7.44 -7.30 10.76
CA GLY A 254 -8.27 -8.01 11.74
C GLY A 254 -8.17 -9.55 11.61
N SER A 255 -8.71 -10.29 12.59
CA SER A 255 -8.62 -11.76 12.64
C SER A 255 -9.33 -12.45 11.48
N GLU A 256 -10.44 -11.89 11.03
CA GLU A 256 -11.26 -12.48 9.96
C GLU A 256 -10.72 -12.19 8.54
N GLN A 257 -9.62 -11.45 8.44
CA GLN A 257 -9.05 -11.09 7.16
C GLN A 257 -8.06 -12.14 6.66
N ILE A 258 -7.98 -12.31 5.33
CA ILE A 258 -7.05 -13.24 4.65
C ILE A 258 -5.59 -13.01 5.07
N ASN A 259 -5.25 -11.76 5.36
CA ASN A 259 -3.92 -11.32 5.76
C ASN A 259 -3.79 -11.10 7.29
N HIS A 260 -4.58 -11.79 8.13
CA HIS A 260 -4.48 -11.72 9.60
C HIS A 260 -3.12 -12.18 10.16
N ASP A 261 -2.35 -12.94 9.37
CA ASP A 261 -0.97 -13.39 9.69
C ASP A 261 0.12 -12.56 9.00
N TYR A 262 -0.23 -11.43 8.39
CA TYR A 262 0.74 -10.53 7.76
C TYR A 262 1.84 -10.11 8.72
N LYS A 263 3.09 -10.25 8.29
CA LYS A 263 4.28 -9.85 9.05
C LYS A 263 5.11 -8.95 8.18
N TYR A 264 5.48 -7.78 8.70
CA TYR A 264 6.37 -6.85 8.01
C TYR A 264 7.59 -6.55 8.88
N GLN A 265 8.77 -6.84 8.34
CA GLN A 265 10.04 -6.64 9.01
C GLN A 265 10.99 -5.88 8.09
N SER A 266 11.76 -4.97 8.68
CA SER A 266 12.74 -4.16 7.97
C SER A 266 14.12 -4.34 8.59
N TYR A 267 15.10 -4.62 7.75
CA TYR A 267 16.51 -4.70 8.11
C TYR A 267 17.23 -3.59 7.38
N SER A 268 18.06 -2.83 8.10
CA SER A 268 18.79 -1.72 7.51
C SER A 268 20.25 -1.73 7.96
N GLY A 269 21.12 -1.34 7.03
CA GLY A 269 22.54 -1.14 7.28
C GLY A 269 23.03 0.05 6.47
N GLY A 270 23.91 0.86 7.04
CA GLY A 270 24.45 2.01 6.35
C GLY A 270 25.84 2.41 6.82
N ILE A 271 26.57 3.07 5.94
CA ILE A 271 27.89 3.62 6.21
C ILE A 271 27.89 5.07 5.74
N GLY A 272 28.48 5.94 6.55
CA GLY A 272 28.65 7.34 6.25
C GLY A 272 30.08 7.79 6.47
N ILE A 273 30.55 8.69 5.62
CA ILE A 273 31.83 9.37 5.75
C ILE A 273 31.57 10.86 5.86
N ARG A 274 32.13 11.47 6.91
CA ARG A 274 31.96 12.88 7.23
C ARG A 274 33.30 13.60 7.17
N GLY A 275 33.48 14.39 6.11
CA GLY A 275 34.56 15.37 6.00
C GLY A 275 34.21 16.70 6.66
N LYS A 276 35.09 17.69 6.52
CA LYS A 276 34.88 19.04 7.07
C LYS A 276 33.73 19.79 6.38
N SER A 277 33.73 19.79 5.04
CA SER A 277 32.77 20.53 4.21
C SER A 277 31.77 19.64 3.49
N VAL A 278 32.01 18.33 3.41
CA VAL A 278 31.16 17.38 2.68
C VAL A 278 30.95 16.14 3.52
N TYR A 279 29.75 15.58 3.48
CA TYR A 279 29.47 14.25 4.00
C TYR A 279 28.70 13.42 2.97
N PHE A 280 28.92 12.12 3.02
CA PHE A 280 28.29 11.16 2.14
C PHE A 280 27.82 9.95 2.95
N ASP A 281 26.58 9.52 2.75
CA ASP A 281 25.98 8.37 3.42
C ASP A 281 25.38 7.43 2.37
N VAL A 282 25.54 6.13 2.56
CA VAL A 282 24.86 5.08 1.79
C VAL A 282 24.17 4.14 2.76
N ALA A 283 22.92 3.80 2.45
CA ALA A 283 22.13 2.86 3.22
C ALA A 283 21.50 1.81 2.31
N TYR A 284 21.44 0.59 2.82
CA TYR A 284 20.69 -0.52 2.26
C TYR A 284 19.55 -0.87 3.23
N ILE A 285 18.34 -1.04 2.69
CA ILE A 285 17.16 -1.45 3.43
C ILE A 285 16.57 -2.67 2.73
N MET A 286 16.29 -3.72 3.50
CA MET A 286 15.59 -4.91 3.05
C MET A 286 14.32 -5.07 3.86
N ASN A 287 13.18 -5.00 3.19
CA ASN A 287 11.88 -5.26 3.76
C ASN A 287 11.42 -6.65 3.37
N LYS A 288 10.86 -7.38 4.34
CA LYS A 288 10.27 -8.69 4.14
C LYS A 288 8.82 -8.67 4.57
N SER A 289 7.93 -9.10 3.69
CA SER A 289 6.54 -9.40 4.03
C SER A 289 6.08 -10.76 3.55
N LYS A 290 5.06 -11.27 4.22
CA LYS A 290 4.30 -12.46 3.80
C LYS A 290 2.85 -12.07 3.65
N GLU A 291 2.31 -12.25 2.46
CA GLU A 291 0.95 -11.86 2.11
C GLU A 291 0.27 -13.02 1.40
N ASN A 292 -1.01 -13.22 1.70
CA ASN A 292 -1.89 -14.10 0.98
C ASN A 292 -2.68 -13.26 -0.02
N HIS A 293 -2.65 -13.66 -1.28
CA HIS A 293 -3.44 -13.05 -2.34
C HIS A 293 -4.52 -14.01 -2.81
N LYS A 294 -5.66 -13.43 -3.18
CA LYS A 294 -6.86 -14.15 -3.59
C LYS A 294 -7.32 -13.59 -4.93
N LEU A 295 -7.45 -14.46 -5.94
CA LEU A 295 -7.82 -14.02 -7.28
C LEU A 295 -9.34 -13.72 -7.39
N TYR A 296 -10.21 -14.65 -6.95
CA TYR A 296 -11.68 -14.50 -6.88
C TYR A 296 -12.29 -15.56 -5.91
N MET A 297 -13.62 -15.61 -5.70
CA MET A 297 -14.26 -16.71 -4.92
C MET A 297 -14.97 -17.65 -5.85
N PHE A 298 -14.83 -18.95 -5.62
CA PHE A 298 -15.75 -19.93 -6.16
C PHE A 298 -16.73 -20.34 -5.09
N GLU A 299 -17.97 -20.59 -5.49
CA GLU A 299 -18.97 -21.29 -4.69
C GLU A 299 -19.10 -22.69 -5.27
N ASP A 300 -18.95 -23.72 -4.44
CA ASP A 300 -19.25 -25.09 -4.86
C ASP A 300 -20.77 -25.30 -4.96
N ASN A 301 -21.19 -26.43 -5.53
CA ASN A 301 -22.61 -26.78 -5.67
C ASN A 301 -23.36 -26.93 -4.34
N ASN A 302 -22.66 -26.90 -3.20
CA ASN A 302 -23.23 -26.96 -1.84
C ASN A 302 -23.25 -25.59 -1.14
N GLY A 303 -22.87 -24.51 -1.84
CA GLY A 303 -22.78 -23.17 -1.28
C GLY A 303 -21.50 -22.89 -0.48
N ASN A 304 -20.51 -23.79 -0.52
CA ASN A 304 -19.24 -23.56 0.17
C ASN A 304 -18.34 -22.71 -0.72
N LEU A 305 -17.91 -21.58 -0.17
CA LEU A 305 -16.93 -20.75 -0.82
C LEU A 305 -15.55 -21.40 -0.72
N PHE A 306 -14.92 -21.70 -1.85
CA PHE A 306 -13.55 -22.19 -1.93
C PHE A 306 -12.68 -21.27 -2.79
N ASN A 307 -11.44 -21.07 -2.36
CA ASN A 307 -10.39 -20.52 -3.21
C ASN A 307 -9.01 -20.97 -2.69
N GLU A 308 -8.11 -21.32 -3.60
CA GLU A 308 -6.70 -21.48 -3.30
C GLU A 308 -6.03 -20.10 -3.18
N LEU A 309 -5.42 -19.84 -2.03
CA LEU A 309 -4.70 -18.58 -1.79
C LEU A 309 -3.28 -18.68 -2.34
N ALA A 310 -2.89 -17.70 -3.14
CA ALA A 310 -1.50 -17.52 -3.53
C ALA A 310 -0.71 -16.97 -2.32
N LYS A 311 0.25 -17.74 -1.82
CA LYS A 311 1.14 -17.31 -0.73
C LYS A 311 2.35 -16.58 -1.31
N LEU A 312 2.44 -15.29 -1.04
CA LEU A 312 3.49 -14.41 -1.55
C LEU A 312 4.53 -14.13 -0.46
N ASP A 313 5.77 -14.54 -0.70
CA ASP A 313 6.93 -14.11 0.07
C ASP A 313 7.59 -12.93 -0.64
N ILE A 314 7.35 -11.72 -0.15
CA ILE A 314 7.80 -10.48 -0.78
C ILE A 314 9.09 -10.00 -0.12
N ASN A 315 10.14 -9.82 -0.93
CA ASN A 315 11.40 -9.23 -0.52
C ASN A 315 11.65 -7.96 -1.34
N GLN A 316 11.70 -6.82 -0.67
CA GLN A 316 11.97 -5.53 -1.31
C GLN A 316 13.29 -4.96 -0.80
N SER A 317 14.17 -4.61 -1.73
CA SER A 317 15.48 -4.05 -1.43
C SER A 317 15.59 -2.63 -1.95
N LYS A 318 16.07 -1.71 -1.12
CA LYS A 318 16.28 -0.31 -1.46
C LYS A 318 17.70 0.12 -1.11
N ILE A 319 18.37 0.79 -2.03
CA ILE A 319 19.63 1.50 -1.79
C ILE A 319 19.34 2.99 -1.83
N MET A 320 19.85 3.73 -0.85
CA MET A 320 19.73 5.18 -0.78
C MET A 320 21.12 5.78 -0.55
N ALA A 321 21.41 6.87 -1.23
CA ALA A 321 22.63 7.64 -1.04
C ALA A 321 22.28 9.09 -0.77
N THR A 322 23.08 9.76 0.06
CA THR A 322 22.93 11.18 0.38
C THR A 322 24.28 11.85 0.30
N LEU A 323 24.35 12.99 -0.38
CA LEU A 323 25.51 13.87 -0.43
C LEU A 323 25.09 15.22 0.15
N GLY A 324 25.85 15.72 1.12
CA GLY A 324 25.56 17.01 1.74
C GLY A 324 26.79 17.88 1.87
N PHE A 325 26.58 19.19 1.74
CA PHE A 325 27.59 20.24 1.85
C PHE A 325 27.35 21.03 3.12
N ARG A 326 28.40 21.27 3.90
CA ARG A 326 28.39 22.13 5.08
C ARG A 326 28.96 23.49 4.68
N PHE A 327 28.15 24.53 4.87
CA PHE A 327 28.51 25.93 4.66
C PHE A 327 28.73 26.65 5.98
#